data_AF-A0A937DVQ2-F1
#
_entry.id   AF-A0A937DVQ2-F1
#
_cell.length_a   1.000
_cell.length_b   1.000
_cell.length_c   1.000
_cell.angle_alpha   90.00
_cell.angle_beta   90.00
_cell.angle_gamma   90.00
#
_symmetry.space_group_name_H-M   'P 1'
#
loop_
_entity.id
_entity.type
_entity.pdbx_description
1 polymer ?
#
loop_
_entity_poly.entity_id
_entity_poly.type
_entity_poly.pdbx_seq_one_letter_code
_entity_poly.pdbx_strand_id
1 'polypeptide(L)'
;MSTQRIYALPVDVTEWKFDGATELQFNWEYDDGSDALLELYEKGKNQQWDASTRLDWSLELNPDNPMELKDEAISIWGTDHWNKMNDKEKAWLRRHLQANSISQFMHGEQGALIATAKIVGTVPDMNAK
;
A
#
# COMPACT_ATOMS: atom_id res chain seq x y z
N MET A 1 2.83 -20.39 -28.85
CA MET A 1 3.91 -21.40 -28.75
C MET A 1 4.67 -21.12 -27.46
N SER A 2 4.78 -22.10 -26.56
CA SER A 2 5.37 -21.93 -25.23
C SER A 2 6.90 -21.80 -25.31
N THR A 3 7.45 -20.81 -24.62
CA THR A 3 8.90 -20.53 -24.52
C THR A 3 9.69 -21.62 -23.80
N GLN A 4 9.00 -22.58 -23.16
CA GLN A 4 9.59 -23.75 -22.48
C GLN A 4 10.48 -24.63 -23.38
N ARG A 5 10.36 -24.55 -24.71
CA ARG A 5 11.16 -25.36 -25.65
C ARG A 5 12.41 -24.67 -26.19
N ILE A 6 12.61 -23.37 -25.93
CA ILE A 6 13.68 -22.59 -26.57
C ILE A 6 14.89 -22.41 -25.63
N TYR A 7 14.69 -22.43 -24.31
CA TYR A 7 15.76 -22.39 -23.31
C TYR A 7 15.49 -23.45 -22.25
N ALA A 8 16.08 -24.62 -22.42
CA ALA A 8 15.91 -25.77 -21.52
C ALA A 8 17.26 -26.28 -21.05
N LEU A 9 18.01 -25.43 -20.36
CA LEU A 9 18.99 -25.96 -19.42
C LEU A 9 18.31 -25.96 -18.04
N PRO A 10 18.23 -27.11 -17.36
CA PRO A 10 17.70 -27.16 -15.99
C PRO A 10 18.44 -26.16 -15.10
N VAL A 11 17.74 -25.43 -14.24
CA VAL A 11 18.34 -24.43 -13.33
C VAL A 11 19.44 -25.08 -12.46
N ASP A 12 19.22 -26.33 -12.10
CA ASP A 12 20.12 -27.24 -11.37
C ASP A 12 21.41 -27.57 -12.14
N VAL A 13 21.44 -27.38 -13.47
CA VAL A 13 22.63 -27.59 -14.32
C VAL A 13 23.37 -26.28 -14.58
N THR A 14 22.68 -25.14 -14.62
CA THR A 14 23.30 -23.87 -15.00
C THR A 14 23.91 -23.12 -13.83
N GLU A 15 23.46 -23.36 -12.59
CA GLU A 15 23.87 -22.62 -11.37
C GLU A 15 24.01 -21.12 -11.63
N TRP A 16 23.06 -20.51 -12.35
CA TRP A 16 23.14 -19.10 -12.72
C TRP A 16 23.21 -18.20 -11.48
N LYS A 17 24.43 -17.78 -11.15
CA LYS A 17 24.76 -16.77 -10.16
C LYS A 17 25.14 -15.52 -10.92
N PHE A 18 24.23 -14.56 -10.95
CA PHE A 18 24.59 -13.20 -11.34
C PHE A 18 24.98 -12.48 -10.07
N ASP A 19 26.16 -11.87 -10.05
CA ASP A 19 26.44 -10.82 -9.08
C ASP A 19 25.43 -9.71 -9.37
N GLY A 20 24.38 -9.64 -8.54
CA GLY A 20 23.29 -8.65 -8.64
C GLY A 20 23.76 -7.24 -8.31
N ALA A 21 24.89 -6.83 -8.87
CA ALA A 21 25.40 -5.48 -8.79
C ALA A 21 24.49 -4.58 -9.64
N THR A 22 23.59 -3.88 -8.95
CA THR A 22 22.78 -2.81 -9.55
C THR A 22 23.52 -1.50 -9.38
N GLU A 23 23.78 -0.81 -10.49
CA GLU A 23 24.27 0.56 -10.47
C GLU A 23 23.09 1.52 -10.29
N LEU A 24 23.10 2.27 -9.18
CA LEU A 24 22.07 3.27 -8.91
C LEU A 24 22.26 4.47 -9.83
N GLN A 25 21.42 4.58 -10.85
CA GLN A 25 21.41 5.75 -11.73
C GLN A 25 20.37 6.77 -11.25
N PHE A 26 20.85 7.98 -10.98
CA PHE A 26 20.03 9.16 -10.72
C PHE A 26 19.99 9.99 -12.01
N ASN A 27 18.82 10.12 -12.64
CA ASN A 27 18.63 10.94 -13.83
C ASN A 27 17.91 12.25 -13.44
N TRP A 28 18.09 13.30 -14.25
CA TRP A 28 17.45 14.60 -14.07
C TRP A 28 16.45 14.92 -15.18
N GLU A 29 16.10 13.92 -16.00
CA GLU A 29 15.15 14.07 -17.09
C GLU A 29 13.75 13.75 -16.56
N TYR A 30 12.97 14.81 -16.35
CA TYR A 30 11.60 14.76 -15.83
C TYR A 30 10.55 14.85 -16.94
N ASP A 31 10.96 14.88 -18.22
CA ASP A 31 10.03 14.89 -19.35
C ASP A 31 9.38 13.51 -19.51
N ASP A 32 8.09 13.52 -19.83
CA ASP A 32 7.20 12.35 -19.96
C ASP A 32 7.67 11.42 -21.12
N GLY A 33 8.63 10.54 -20.82
CA GLY A 33 9.24 9.67 -21.83
C GLY A 33 8.33 8.55 -22.36
N SER A 34 7.15 8.35 -21.77
CA SER A 34 6.21 7.32 -22.22
C SER A 34 4.75 7.66 -21.91
N ASP A 35 4.07 8.30 -22.86
CA ASP A 35 2.61 8.53 -22.83
C ASP A 35 1.82 7.26 -22.47
N ALA A 36 2.27 6.09 -22.95
CA ALA A 36 1.62 4.81 -22.68
C ALA A 36 1.67 4.38 -21.20
N LEU A 37 2.76 4.67 -20.49
CA LEU A 37 2.91 4.35 -19.07
C LEU A 37 2.12 5.34 -18.20
N LEU A 38 2.09 6.62 -18.56
CA LEU A 38 1.27 7.62 -17.89
C LEU A 38 -0.22 7.33 -18.06
N GLU A 39 -0.65 6.93 -19.26
CA GLU A 39 -2.02 6.47 -19.48
C GLU A 39 -2.38 5.24 -18.64
N LEU A 40 -1.45 4.29 -18.47
CA LEU A 40 -1.66 3.13 -17.62
C LEU A 40 -1.79 3.53 -16.14
N TYR A 41 -0.93 4.43 -15.67
CA TYR A 41 -0.98 4.98 -14.32
C TYR A 41 -2.31 5.71 -14.06
N GLU A 42 -2.73 6.59 -14.98
CA GLU A 42 -4.01 7.31 -14.88
C GLU A 42 -5.22 6.37 -14.94
N LYS A 43 -5.17 5.30 -15.76
CA LYS A 43 -6.20 4.24 -15.74
C LYS A 43 -6.24 3.52 -14.39
N GLY A 44 -5.07 3.23 -13.80
CA GLY A 44 -4.94 2.65 -12.47
C GLY A 44 -5.54 3.56 -11.38
N LYS A 45 -5.19 4.85 -11.39
CA LYS A 45 -5.71 5.87 -10.48
C LYS A 45 -7.23 5.97 -10.55
N ASN A 46 -7.78 6.07 -11.76
CA ASN A 46 -9.22 6.14 -11.99
C ASN A 46 -9.98 4.87 -11.53
N GLN A 47 -9.36 3.69 -11.66
CA GLN A 47 -10.00 2.41 -11.31
C GLN A 47 -9.85 2.00 -9.85
N GLN A 48 -8.82 2.46 -9.13
CA GLN A 48 -8.67 2.21 -7.70
C GLN A 48 -9.32 3.32 -6.87
N TRP A 49 -8.71 4.52 -6.86
CA TRP A 49 -9.17 5.69 -6.12
C TRP A 49 -8.45 6.96 -6.60
N ASP A 50 -9.20 8.04 -6.86
CA ASP A 50 -8.65 9.38 -7.08
C ASP A 50 -9.09 10.27 -5.91
N ALA A 51 -8.13 10.64 -5.06
CA ALA A 51 -8.39 11.45 -3.88
C ALA A 51 -8.95 12.85 -4.20
N SER A 52 -8.73 13.36 -5.41
CA SER A 52 -9.16 14.70 -5.82
C SER A 52 -10.62 14.74 -6.26
N THR A 53 -11.16 13.64 -6.79
CA THR A 53 -12.50 13.60 -7.40
C THR A 53 -13.48 12.69 -6.66
N ARG A 54 -12.98 11.67 -5.95
CA ARG A 54 -13.83 10.62 -5.36
C ARG A 54 -14.13 10.79 -3.88
N LEU A 55 -13.34 11.60 -3.16
CA LEU A 55 -13.52 11.87 -1.74
C LEU A 55 -14.17 13.23 -1.54
N ASP A 56 -15.27 13.26 -0.79
CA ASP A 56 -15.89 14.49 -0.33
C ASP A 56 -15.18 15.00 0.92
N TRP A 57 -14.26 15.94 0.72
CA TRP A 57 -13.49 16.57 1.79
C TRP A 57 -14.30 17.55 2.65
N SER A 58 -15.55 17.84 2.30
CA SER A 58 -16.41 18.75 3.07
C SER A 58 -17.08 18.07 4.27
N LEU A 59 -17.00 16.74 4.37
CA LEU A 59 -17.59 15.97 5.46
C LEU A 59 -16.94 16.31 6.81
N GLU A 60 -17.76 16.55 7.82
CA GLU A 60 -17.28 16.71 9.19
C GLU A 60 -16.95 15.35 9.81
N LEU A 61 -15.77 15.24 10.41
CA LEU A 61 -15.34 14.03 11.10
C LEU A 61 -15.96 13.95 12.50
N ASN A 62 -16.51 12.79 12.85
CA ASN A 62 -16.91 12.49 14.22
C ASN A 62 -15.67 12.17 15.08
N PRO A 63 -15.27 13.01 16.06
CA PRO A 63 -14.08 12.76 16.86
C PRO A 63 -14.17 11.51 17.76
N ASP A 64 -15.39 11.05 18.07
CA ASP A 64 -15.65 9.89 18.93
C ASP A 64 -15.73 8.57 18.13
N ASN A 65 -15.87 8.66 16.80
CA ASN A 65 -15.78 7.53 15.89
C ASN A 65 -15.25 7.97 14.49
N PRO A 66 -13.96 8.34 14.35
CA PRO A 66 -13.43 8.91 13.12
C PRO A 66 -13.57 8.01 11.88
N MET A 67 -13.48 6.69 12.06
CA MET A 67 -13.63 5.71 10.98
C MET A 67 -15.07 5.22 10.79
N GLU A 68 -16.03 5.72 11.58
CA GLU A 68 -17.44 5.30 11.60
C GLU A 68 -17.65 3.77 11.68
N LEU A 69 -16.71 3.07 12.34
CA LEU A 69 -16.79 1.63 12.49
C LEU A 69 -17.93 1.28 13.45
N LYS A 70 -18.66 0.21 13.10
CA LYS A 70 -19.68 -0.36 13.96
C LYS A 70 -19.05 -1.00 15.20
N ASP A 71 -19.77 -0.94 16.33
CA ASP A 71 -19.26 -1.45 17.60
C ASP A 71 -19.00 -2.95 17.57
N GLU A 72 -19.74 -3.69 16.77
CA GLU A 72 -19.60 -5.13 16.53
C GLU A 72 -18.21 -5.51 15.99
N ALA A 73 -17.46 -4.56 15.41
CA ALA A 73 -16.10 -4.78 14.96
C ALA A 73 -15.07 -4.79 16.11
N ILE A 74 -15.47 -4.35 17.32
CA ILE A 74 -14.60 -4.32 18.50
C ILE A 74 -14.65 -5.67 19.20
N SER A 75 -13.50 -6.29 19.42
CA SER A 75 -13.41 -7.66 19.93
C SER A 75 -14.09 -7.91 21.27
N ILE A 76 -14.22 -6.88 22.12
CA ILE A 76 -14.89 -7.00 23.43
C ILE A 76 -16.39 -6.66 23.38
N TRP A 77 -16.93 -6.35 22.21
CA TRP A 77 -18.34 -6.01 22.05
C TRP A 77 -19.25 -7.13 22.55
N GLY A 78 -20.37 -6.75 23.20
CA GLY A 78 -21.34 -7.69 23.77
C GLY A 78 -20.90 -8.38 25.07
N THR A 79 -19.65 -8.22 25.50
CA THR A 79 -19.17 -8.73 26.79
C THR A 79 -19.70 -7.88 27.95
N ASP A 80 -19.68 -8.45 29.17
CA ASP A 80 -20.02 -7.71 30.40
C ASP A 80 -19.13 -6.47 30.61
N HIS A 81 -17.88 -6.52 30.15
CA HIS A 81 -16.97 -5.37 30.24
C HIS A 81 -17.43 -4.23 29.34
N TRP A 82 -17.86 -4.53 28.12
CA TRP A 82 -18.41 -3.54 27.20
C TRP A 82 -19.74 -2.96 27.69
N ASN A 83 -20.63 -3.81 28.20
CA ASN A 83 -21.95 -3.39 28.68
C ASN A 83 -21.87 -2.49 29.92
N LYS A 84 -20.77 -2.56 30.68
CA LYS A 84 -20.50 -1.68 31.84
C LYS A 84 -19.96 -0.30 31.45
N MET A 85 -19.47 -0.13 30.21
CA MET A 85 -18.90 1.14 29.77
C MET A 85 -19.98 2.17 29.46
N ASN A 86 -19.75 3.42 29.87
CA ASN A 86 -20.53 4.57 29.41
C ASN A 86 -20.08 5.02 28.01
N ASP A 87 -20.83 5.96 27.40
CA ASP A 87 -20.56 6.38 26.02
C ASP A 87 -19.21 7.07 25.85
N LYS A 88 -18.72 7.79 26.87
CA LYS A 88 -17.40 8.42 26.87
C LYS A 88 -16.27 7.39 26.90
N GLU A 89 -16.44 6.33 27.68
CA GLU A 89 -15.49 5.21 27.75
C GLU A 89 -15.46 4.43 26.43
N LYS A 90 -16.62 4.20 25.81
CA LYS A 90 -16.72 3.58 24.48
C LYS A 90 -16.04 4.44 23.41
N ALA A 91 -16.30 5.76 23.39
CA ALA A 91 -15.64 6.70 22.49
C ALA A 91 -14.12 6.71 22.67
N TRP A 92 -13.65 6.74 23.93
CA TRP A 92 -12.23 6.65 24.26
C TRP A 92 -11.61 5.36 23.71
N LEU A 93 -12.25 4.22 23.95
CA LEU A 93 -11.77 2.92 23.48
C LEU A 93 -11.71 2.86 21.95
N ARG A 94 -12.79 3.27 21.26
CA ARG A 94 -12.86 3.34 19.79
C ARG A 94 -11.68 4.12 19.22
N ARG A 95 -11.46 5.32 19.73
CA ARG A 95 -10.39 6.20 19.25
C ARG A 95 -9.01 5.55 19.38
N HIS A 96 -8.72 4.88 20.49
CA HIS A 96 -7.42 4.22 20.69
C HIS A 96 -7.25 2.98 19.81
N LEU A 97 -8.32 2.19 19.63
CA LEU A 97 -8.29 1.04 18.72
C LEU A 97 -8.06 1.49 17.27
N GLN A 98 -8.77 2.52 16.81
CA GLN A 98 -8.61 3.06 15.47
C GLN A 98 -7.21 3.65 15.27
N ALA A 99 -6.71 4.44 16.23
CA ALA A 99 -5.35 4.98 16.18
C ALA A 99 -4.28 3.88 16.14
N ASN A 100 -4.45 2.82 16.95
CA ASN A 100 -3.55 1.67 16.93
C ASN A 100 -3.57 0.95 15.56
N SER A 101 -4.76 0.69 15.01
CA SER A 101 -4.89 0.05 13.68
C SER A 101 -4.20 0.86 12.59
N ILE A 102 -4.39 2.19 12.57
CA ILE A 102 -3.71 3.08 11.62
C ILE A 102 -2.19 3.04 11.86
N SER A 103 -1.74 3.04 13.12
CA SER A 103 -0.31 2.94 13.42
C SER A 103 0.31 1.63 12.90
N GLN A 104 -0.39 0.50 13.03
CA GLN A 104 0.09 -0.78 12.49
C GLN A 104 0.12 -0.77 10.96
N PHE A 105 -0.90 -0.16 10.34
CA PHE A 105 -0.96 0.02 8.90
C PHE A 105 0.23 0.84 8.39
N MET A 106 0.47 2.02 8.97
CA MET A 106 1.61 2.88 8.59
C MET A 106 2.96 2.17 8.78
N HIS A 107 3.11 1.37 9.84
CA HIS A 107 4.34 0.60 10.05
C HIS A 107 4.51 -0.49 8.98
N GLY A 108 3.43 -1.16 8.58
CA GLY A 108 3.44 -2.11 7.46
C GLY A 108 3.83 -1.44 6.13
N GLU A 109 3.31 -0.24 5.87
CA GLU A 109 3.65 0.53 4.67
C GLU A 109 5.14 0.88 4.61
N GLN A 110 5.80 1.16 5.75
CA GLN A 110 7.26 1.38 5.76
C GLN A 110 8.03 0.15 5.25
N GLY A 111 7.59 -1.05 5.61
CA GLY A 111 8.17 -2.30 5.10
C GLY A 111 7.92 -2.47 3.60
N ALA A 112 6.71 -2.18 3.14
CA ALA A 112 6.35 -2.22 1.73
C ALA A 112 7.19 -1.23 0.91
N LEU A 113 7.38 -0.01 1.41
CA LEU A 113 8.19 1.02 0.77
C LEU A 113 9.64 0.56 0.58
N ILE A 114 10.24 -0.09 1.59
CA ILE A 114 11.60 -0.63 1.48
C ILE A 114 11.67 -1.73 0.40
N ALA A 115 10.66 -2.59 0.33
CA ALA A 115 10.60 -3.63 -0.69
C ALA A 115 10.47 -3.03 -2.10
N THR A 116 9.57 -2.06 -2.29
CA THR A 116 9.37 -1.36 -3.57
C THR A 116 10.61 -0.56 -3.97
N ALA A 117 11.28 0.11 -3.03
CA ALA A 117 12.51 0.85 -3.29
C ALA A 117 13.63 -0.02 -3.87
N LYS A 118 13.72 -1.30 -3.44
CA LYS A 118 14.66 -2.25 -4.05
C LYS A 118 14.30 -2.58 -5.50
N ILE A 119 13.02 -2.70 -5.84
CA ILE A 119 12.55 -2.94 -7.21
C ILE A 119 12.84 -1.72 -8.09
N VAL A 120 12.52 -0.52 -7.60
CA VAL A 120 12.82 0.77 -8.25
C VAL A 120 14.32 0.94 -8.52
N GLY A 121 15.17 0.42 -7.63
CA GLY A 121 16.62 0.40 -7.84
C GLY A 121 17.05 -0.45 -9.04
N THR A 122 16.32 -1.52 -9.35
CA THR A 122 16.67 -2.47 -10.43
C THR A 122 16.19 -2.07 -11.82
N VAL A 123 15.38 -1.02 -11.94
CA VAL A 123 14.83 -0.55 -13.21
C VAL A 123 15.61 0.66 -13.75
N PRO A 124 15.95 0.68 -15.05
CA PRO A 124 16.83 1.71 -15.63
C PRO A 124 16.11 3.02 -16.00
N ASP A 125 14.80 3.00 -16.24
CA ASP A 125 14.04 4.18 -16.71
C ASP A 125 13.17 4.81 -15.62
N MET A 126 12.88 6.12 -15.74
CA MET A 126 12.09 6.89 -14.76
C MET A 126 10.63 6.47 -14.67
N ASN A 127 10.01 6.07 -15.78
CA ASN A 127 8.61 5.64 -15.83
C ASN A 127 8.38 4.28 -15.12
N ALA A 128 9.45 3.50 -14.95
CA ALA A 128 9.45 2.26 -14.18
C ALA A 128 9.74 2.47 -12.68
N LYS A 129 10.19 3.67 -12.29
CA LYS A 129 10.43 4.08 -10.89
C LYS A 129 9.16 4.62 -10.24
#